data_AF-A0A0C2JBN8-F1
#
_entry.id   AF-A0A0C2JBN8-F1
#
_cell.length_a   1.000
_cell.length_b   1.000
_cell.length_c   1.000
_cell.angle_alpha   90.00
_cell.angle_beta   90.00
_cell.angle_gamma   90.00
#
_symmetry.space_group_name_H-M   'P 1'
#
loop_
_entity.id
_entity.type
_entity.pdbx_description
1 polymer ?
#
loop_
_entity_poly.entity_id
_entity_poly.type
_entity_poly.pdbx_seq_one_letter_code
_entity_poly.pdbx_strand_id
1 'polypeptide(L)'
;MGLHTPRTGASAGKRRPALLAGGLGAACAFGLVAATQAPFGPTGGAEAETASAADAATSHAACGEGSYEAEAVLDGGTWTSRNGGDTVYTGDSMLEAMRAAVDSLTSGRTSTESVVVRGSGSMSAGRSLDLPSYTSLEVCGTVDVTGGASGDNAVVRARGVHDVAVPHLSVTGAPYFGVFVRNGEDIHLGQIDLRLSGGLGIRIDNHSDRSEPTRNVTIDDVYVSGTGNHGVETYGVDGLDIGTVVARDTAYSGLLLNDTTNADVGTVDAEGAGTGTGYAAFRMANRNGRVGDSYPENIRVGEVVARGGGRGVFCVSESGGAVIDRVDIAGTGGNAMLLENCYNVTIAAESGSVSGPGDIRIASREEFPVSRDITLQNLTVTDSAITERPCGENITVTGNTLENSSRDVC
;
A
#
# COMPACT_ATOMS: atom_id res chain seq x y z
N MET A 1 -7.48 30.48 -49.19
CA MET A 1 -8.68 31.01 -48.50
C MET A 1 -9.07 29.97 -47.46
N GLY A 2 -9.20 30.23 -46.16
CA GLY A 2 -9.18 31.49 -45.43
C GLY A 2 -8.83 31.24 -43.96
N LEU A 3 -8.44 32.32 -43.31
CA LEU A 3 -8.01 32.43 -41.93
C LEU A 3 -9.09 31.97 -40.93
N HIS A 4 -8.66 31.39 -39.80
CA HIS A 4 -9.38 31.54 -38.54
C HIS A 4 -8.42 31.68 -37.36
N THR A 5 -8.36 32.91 -36.85
CA THR A 5 -7.83 33.31 -35.54
C THR A 5 -8.75 32.88 -34.39
N PRO A 6 -8.25 32.85 -33.15
CA PRO A 6 -8.87 32.16 -32.02
C PRO A 6 -9.89 33.03 -31.26
N ARG A 7 -10.84 32.38 -30.59
CA ARG A 7 -11.74 33.02 -29.61
C ARG A 7 -11.36 32.62 -28.18
N THR A 8 -10.92 33.62 -27.44
CA THR A 8 -10.82 33.69 -25.98
C THR A 8 -12.21 33.71 -25.34
N GLY A 9 -12.38 33.04 -24.20
CA GLY A 9 -13.58 33.12 -23.37
C GLY A 9 -13.30 32.66 -21.94
N ALA A 10 -12.67 33.53 -21.16
CA ALA A 10 -12.56 33.37 -19.71
C ALA A 10 -13.90 33.71 -19.03
N SER A 11 -14.41 32.82 -18.19
CA SER A 11 -15.55 33.07 -17.31
C SER A 11 -15.06 33.12 -15.86
N ALA A 12 -15.02 34.33 -15.31
CA ALA A 12 -14.73 34.61 -13.91
C ALA A 12 -16.00 34.43 -13.07
N GLY A 13 -16.04 33.35 -12.27
CA GLY A 13 -17.08 33.12 -11.27
C GLY A 13 -16.85 33.98 -10.01
N LYS A 14 -17.71 34.97 -9.81
CA LYS A 14 -17.75 35.86 -8.64
C LYS A 14 -18.08 35.08 -7.36
N ARG A 15 -17.15 35.10 -6.39
CA ARG A 15 -17.43 34.81 -4.98
C ARG A 15 -18.18 36.00 -4.36
N ARG A 16 -19.28 35.73 -3.65
CA ARG A 16 -19.90 36.67 -2.70
C ARG A 16 -19.75 36.11 -1.29
N PRO A 17 -19.34 36.91 -0.29
CA PRO A 17 -19.35 36.51 1.10
C PRO A 17 -20.72 36.86 1.73
N ALA A 18 -21.17 36.04 2.67
CA ALA A 18 -22.23 36.40 3.60
C ALA A 18 -21.71 36.14 5.02
N LEU A 19 -21.38 37.23 5.71
CA LEU A 19 -21.34 37.31 7.17
C LEU A 19 -22.78 37.28 7.69
N LEU A 20 -23.01 36.55 8.79
CA LEU A 20 -23.97 36.94 9.81
C LEU A 20 -23.53 36.34 11.15
N ALA A 21 -23.56 37.20 12.16
CA ALA A 21 -23.06 37.02 13.50
C ALA A 21 -24.18 36.65 14.48
N GLY A 22 -23.78 36.11 15.65
CA GLY A 22 -24.36 36.52 16.93
C GLY A 22 -25.13 35.45 17.72
N GLY A 23 -24.77 35.31 19.00
CA GLY A 23 -25.60 34.71 20.06
C GLY A 23 -24.89 33.60 20.86
N LEU A 24 -23.95 33.90 21.77
CA LEU A 24 -24.16 34.13 23.22
C LEU A 24 -24.89 33.01 24.00
N GLY A 25 -24.14 32.37 24.90
CA GLY A 25 -24.55 32.15 26.29
C GLY A 25 -25.00 30.74 26.68
N ALA A 26 -24.19 30.02 27.44
CA ALA A 26 -24.43 29.80 28.88
C ALA A 26 -23.48 28.72 29.42
N ALA A 27 -22.68 29.12 30.41
CA ALA A 27 -21.94 28.23 31.30
C ALA A 27 -22.91 27.51 32.24
N CYS A 28 -22.61 26.25 32.59
CA CYS A 28 -22.88 25.72 33.92
C CYS A 28 -21.90 24.59 34.22
N ALA A 29 -21.41 24.63 35.46
CA ALA A 29 -20.23 23.94 35.94
C ALA A 29 -20.60 22.89 36.99
N PHE A 30 -19.60 22.07 37.29
CA PHE A 30 -19.39 21.26 38.50
C PHE A 30 -20.25 20.01 38.74
N GLY A 31 -19.53 18.90 38.90
CA GLY A 31 -20.01 17.66 39.50
C GLY A 31 -18.88 16.65 39.68
N LEU A 32 -17.76 17.05 40.31
CA LEU A 32 -16.80 16.08 40.87
C LEU A 32 -17.49 15.34 42.03
N VAL A 33 -17.61 14.02 41.93
CA VAL A 33 -17.82 13.16 43.10
C VAL A 33 -16.57 12.32 43.26
N ALA A 34 -15.78 12.69 44.27
CA ALA A 34 -14.73 11.84 44.82
C ALA A 34 -15.39 10.77 45.70
N ALA A 35 -15.13 9.50 45.42
CA ALA A 35 -15.40 8.40 46.33
C ALA A 35 -14.06 7.85 46.84
N THR A 36 -13.95 7.80 48.16
CA THR A 36 -12.82 7.39 48.97
C THR A 36 -12.59 5.88 48.95
N GLN A 37 -11.31 5.49 48.98
CA GLN A 37 -10.77 4.17 49.37
C GLN A 37 -11.24 3.81 50.81
N ALA A 38 -11.33 2.57 51.33
CA ALA A 38 -10.56 1.33 51.21
C ALA A 38 -11.35 0.20 51.96
N PRO A 39 -10.75 -0.90 52.48
CA PRO A 39 -9.95 -1.98 51.88
C PRO A 39 -10.57 -3.38 52.16
N PHE A 40 -10.49 -4.34 51.24
CA PHE A 40 -10.51 -5.77 51.58
C PHE A 40 -9.74 -6.56 50.52
N GLY A 41 -8.76 -7.35 50.97
CA GLY A 41 -8.24 -8.51 50.24
C GLY A 41 -8.25 -9.72 51.18
N PRO A 42 -7.65 -10.87 50.81
CA PRO A 42 -7.58 -11.48 49.48
C PRO A 42 -8.06 -12.96 49.52
N THR A 43 -8.68 -13.45 48.43
CA THR A 43 -8.85 -14.87 48.09
C THR A 43 -9.22 -14.88 46.59
N GLY A 44 -8.61 -15.58 45.64
CA GLY A 44 -7.64 -16.66 45.60
C GLY A 44 -7.87 -17.32 44.22
N GLY A 45 -6.85 -17.27 43.35
CA GLY A 45 -6.60 -18.21 42.25
C GLY A 45 -7.66 -18.42 41.16
N ALA A 46 -7.45 -17.79 39.99
CA ALA A 46 -7.44 -18.43 38.67
C ALA A 46 -7.11 -17.34 37.63
N GLU A 47 -5.83 -17.01 37.48
CA GLU A 47 -5.35 -16.14 36.41
C GLU A 47 -5.48 -16.91 35.10
N ALA A 48 -6.39 -16.45 34.24
CA ALA A 48 -6.37 -16.79 32.83
C ALA A 48 -5.15 -16.07 32.22
N GLU A 49 -4.14 -16.84 31.85
CA GLU A 49 -3.06 -16.36 30.98
C GLU A 49 -3.68 -15.95 29.64
N THR A 50 -3.97 -14.66 29.49
CA THR A 50 -4.05 -14.02 28.19
C THR A 50 -2.66 -14.08 27.58
N ALA A 51 -2.42 -15.10 26.76
CA ALA A 51 -1.29 -15.14 25.86
C ALA A 51 -1.42 -13.94 24.90
N SER A 52 -0.74 -12.86 25.25
CA SER A 52 -0.42 -11.78 24.32
C SER A 52 0.33 -12.41 23.16
N ALA A 53 -0.31 -12.49 21.98
CA ALA A 53 0.39 -12.68 20.73
C ALA A 53 1.33 -11.49 20.56
N ALA A 54 2.55 -11.63 21.07
CA ALA A 54 3.63 -10.73 20.76
C ALA A 54 3.87 -10.88 19.26
N ASP A 55 3.57 -9.81 18.52
CA ASP A 55 4.10 -9.57 17.19
C ASP A 55 5.55 -10.07 17.17
N ALA A 56 5.83 -11.02 16.30
CA ALA A 56 7.19 -11.35 15.94
C ALA A 56 7.72 -10.15 15.14
N ALA A 57 8.10 -9.08 15.85
CA ALA A 57 8.82 -7.97 15.27
C ALA A 57 10.13 -8.54 14.73
N THR A 58 10.18 -8.78 13.43
CA THR A 58 11.41 -9.13 12.72
C THR A 58 12.40 -8.01 13.00
N SER A 59 13.42 -8.28 13.81
CA SER A 59 14.48 -7.31 14.06
C SER A 59 15.28 -7.15 12.77
N HIS A 60 14.93 -6.14 11.99
CA HIS A 60 15.70 -5.79 10.80
C HIS A 60 17.07 -5.27 11.24
N ALA A 61 18.13 -5.63 10.51
CA ALA A 61 19.45 -5.07 10.74
C ALA A 61 19.40 -3.53 10.61
N ALA A 62 20.25 -2.80 11.33
CA ALA A 62 20.27 -1.36 11.13
C ALA A 62 20.92 -1.04 9.77
N CYS A 63 20.50 0.08 9.19
CA CYS A 63 20.91 0.40 7.83
C CYS A 63 22.44 0.47 7.68
N GLY A 64 22.99 -0.29 6.74
CA GLY A 64 24.39 -0.27 6.36
C GLY A 64 25.31 -0.99 7.34
N GLU A 65 24.78 -1.85 8.21
CA GLU A 65 25.55 -2.74 9.10
C GLU A 65 26.04 -4.03 8.42
N GLY A 66 25.57 -4.33 7.20
CA GLY A 66 25.98 -5.49 6.40
C GLY A 66 27.31 -5.31 5.66
N SER A 67 27.77 -6.39 4.99
CA SER A 67 28.90 -6.32 4.05
C SER A 67 28.50 -5.63 2.76
N TYR A 68 29.40 -4.80 2.22
CA TYR A 68 29.19 -4.09 0.97
C TYR A 68 30.49 -3.94 0.19
N GLU A 69 30.36 -3.85 -1.13
CA GLU A 69 31.46 -3.67 -2.06
C GLU A 69 31.70 -2.19 -2.33
N ALA A 70 30.61 -1.42 -2.48
CA ALA A 70 30.68 0.00 -2.74
C ALA A 70 29.85 0.83 -1.74
N GLU A 71 30.25 2.07 -1.53
CA GLU A 71 29.52 3.03 -0.73
C GLU A 71 29.50 4.41 -1.39
N ALA A 72 28.48 5.20 -1.05
CA ALA A 72 28.41 6.63 -1.34
C ALA A 72 28.18 7.38 -0.04
N VAL A 73 29.13 8.22 0.37
CA VAL A 73 29.09 8.92 1.67
C VAL A 73 29.02 10.43 1.45
N LEU A 74 28.10 11.09 2.14
CA LEU A 74 28.01 12.54 2.19
C LEU A 74 28.84 13.10 3.36
N ASP A 75 29.79 13.98 3.06
CA ASP A 75 30.54 14.75 4.06
C ASP A 75 30.65 16.22 3.64
N GLY A 76 30.30 17.14 4.54
CA GLY A 76 30.41 18.58 4.30
C GLY A 76 29.65 19.13 3.07
N GLY A 77 28.70 18.38 2.51
CA GLY A 77 27.97 18.72 1.28
C GLY A 77 28.50 18.04 0.01
N THR A 78 29.62 17.32 0.10
CA THR A 78 30.21 16.58 -0.99
C THR A 78 29.96 15.08 -0.82
N TRP A 79 29.36 14.47 -1.83
CA TRP A 79 29.27 13.02 -1.96
C TRP A 79 30.59 12.46 -2.46
N THR A 80 31.09 11.43 -1.80
CA THR A 80 32.22 10.62 -2.25
C THR A 80 31.78 9.17 -2.36
N SER A 81 31.84 8.60 -3.56
CA SER A 81 31.58 7.17 -3.76
C SER A 81 32.88 6.40 -3.90
N ARG A 82 32.95 5.23 -3.26
CA ARG A 82 34.11 4.34 -3.25
C ARG A 82 33.69 2.91 -3.50
N ASN A 83 34.58 2.14 -4.13
CA ASN A 83 34.52 0.68 -4.14
C ASN A 83 35.84 0.18 -3.58
N GLY A 84 35.79 -0.48 -2.42
CA GLY A 84 36.98 -0.75 -1.62
C GLY A 84 37.79 0.54 -1.34
N GLY A 85 39.04 0.58 -1.80
CA GLY A 85 39.93 1.72 -1.62
C GLY A 85 39.84 2.81 -2.69
N ASP A 86 39.15 2.55 -3.80
CA ASP A 86 39.17 3.41 -4.98
C ASP A 86 37.98 4.39 -4.98
N THR A 87 38.27 5.68 -5.12
CA THR A 87 37.25 6.72 -5.29
C THR A 87 36.75 6.73 -6.74
N VAL A 88 35.46 6.47 -6.93
CA VAL A 88 34.81 6.44 -8.25
C VAL A 88 33.97 7.68 -8.53
N TYR A 89 33.64 8.47 -7.50
CA TYR A 89 32.95 9.75 -7.65
C TYR A 89 33.29 10.71 -6.51
N THR A 90 33.35 12.01 -6.85
CA THR A 90 33.33 13.11 -5.89
C THR A 90 32.56 14.26 -6.50
N GLY A 91 31.54 14.77 -5.79
CA GLY A 91 30.73 15.88 -6.26
C GLY A 91 29.49 16.10 -5.40
N ASP A 92 28.59 16.96 -5.85
CA ASP A 92 27.47 17.42 -5.01
C ASP A 92 26.15 16.67 -5.29
N SER A 93 26.12 15.77 -6.27
CA SER A 93 24.89 15.08 -6.69
C SER A 93 24.78 13.71 -6.04
N MET A 94 23.74 13.52 -5.21
CA MET A 94 23.40 12.22 -4.63
C MET A 94 23.14 11.17 -5.72
N LEU A 95 22.37 11.51 -6.76
CA LEU A 95 22.05 10.56 -7.82
C LEU A 95 23.30 10.10 -8.57
N GLU A 96 24.21 11.01 -8.91
CA GLU A 96 25.44 10.63 -9.62
C GLU A 96 26.40 9.85 -8.70
N ALA A 97 26.41 10.13 -7.40
CA ALA A 97 27.14 9.35 -6.42
C ALA A 97 26.61 7.91 -6.33
N MET A 98 25.28 7.73 -6.24
CA MET A 98 24.65 6.40 -6.23
C MET A 98 24.94 5.63 -7.52
N ARG A 99 24.79 6.29 -8.68
CA ARG A 99 25.09 5.70 -10.00
C ARG A 99 26.54 5.26 -10.10
N ALA A 100 27.49 6.11 -9.72
CA ALA A 100 28.89 5.75 -9.76
C ALA A 100 29.24 4.58 -8.82
N ALA A 101 28.60 4.49 -7.65
CA ALA A 101 28.77 3.36 -6.76
C ALA A 101 28.23 2.07 -7.39
N VAL A 102 27.00 2.07 -7.93
CA VAL A 102 26.40 0.92 -8.63
C VAL A 102 27.20 0.52 -9.87
N ASP A 103 27.62 1.49 -10.69
CA ASP A 103 28.39 1.27 -11.93
C ASP A 103 29.81 0.75 -11.65
N SER A 104 30.34 0.99 -10.44
CA SER A 104 31.67 0.51 -10.04
C SER A 104 31.71 -0.97 -9.66
N LEU A 105 30.55 -1.56 -9.40
CA LEU A 105 30.45 -2.96 -9.04
C LEU A 105 30.87 -3.87 -10.22
N THR A 106 31.29 -5.11 -9.96
CA THR A 106 31.78 -6.08 -10.98
C THR A 106 30.84 -6.28 -12.19
N SER A 107 31.33 -6.02 -13.41
CA SER A 107 30.54 -6.28 -14.63
C SER A 107 30.29 -7.79 -14.84
N GLY A 108 29.06 -8.15 -15.20
CA GLY A 108 28.69 -9.54 -15.49
C GLY A 108 28.65 -10.48 -14.28
N ARG A 109 28.52 -9.91 -13.07
CA ARG A 109 28.40 -10.67 -11.82
C ARG A 109 27.25 -11.70 -11.88
N THR A 110 27.42 -12.80 -11.15
CA THR A 110 26.43 -13.88 -10.99
C THR A 110 26.04 -14.11 -9.53
N SER A 111 26.41 -13.16 -8.66
CA SER A 111 26.11 -13.14 -7.24
C SER A 111 25.90 -11.69 -6.83
N THR A 112 25.01 -11.47 -5.88
CA THR A 112 24.65 -10.13 -5.42
C THR A 112 25.86 -9.40 -4.84
N GLU A 113 26.07 -8.17 -5.30
CA GLU A 113 26.97 -7.19 -4.69
C GLU A 113 26.14 -6.03 -4.15
N SER A 114 26.57 -5.43 -3.05
CA SER A 114 25.83 -4.46 -2.24
C SER A 114 26.47 -3.07 -2.30
N VAL A 115 25.60 -2.07 -2.37
CA VAL A 115 25.93 -0.65 -2.29
C VAL A 115 25.25 -0.02 -1.07
N VAL A 116 26.02 0.70 -0.25
CA VAL A 116 25.48 1.46 0.88
C VAL A 116 25.61 2.96 0.64
N VAL A 117 24.50 3.70 0.72
CA VAL A 117 24.46 5.16 0.56
C VAL A 117 24.25 5.80 1.93
N ARG A 118 25.24 6.55 2.42
CA ARG A 118 25.26 7.14 3.77
C ARG A 118 25.07 8.65 3.68
N GLY A 119 23.85 9.10 4.00
CA GLY A 119 23.49 10.51 4.02
C GLY A 119 22.19 10.81 3.28
N SER A 120 21.63 11.99 3.55
CA SER A 120 20.42 12.48 2.89
C SER A 120 20.77 13.49 1.80
N GLY A 121 20.05 13.45 0.70
CA GLY A 121 20.28 14.34 -0.43
C GLY A 121 19.04 14.49 -1.28
N SER A 122 19.13 15.28 -2.35
CA SER A 122 18.03 15.47 -3.29
C SER A 122 18.34 14.87 -4.66
N MET A 123 17.29 14.47 -5.37
CA MET A 123 17.35 14.13 -6.78
C MET A 123 16.17 14.71 -7.54
N SER A 124 16.30 14.84 -8.85
CA SER A 124 15.21 15.32 -9.70
C SER A 124 14.18 14.22 -9.96
N ALA A 125 12.89 14.57 -9.88
CA ALA A 125 11.75 13.72 -10.24
C ALA A 125 11.75 13.26 -11.72
N GLY A 126 12.54 13.91 -12.58
CA GLY A 126 12.72 13.54 -13.99
C GLY A 126 13.86 12.56 -14.24
N ARG A 127 14.39 11.91 -13.20
CA ARG A 127 15.56 11.02 -13.26
C ARG A 127 15.31 9.76 -12.44
N SER A 128 16.15 8.74 -12.66
CA SER A 128 16.11 7.49 -11.90
C SER A 128 17.50 6.91 -11.65
N LEU A 129 17.62 6.17 -10.57
CA LEU A 129 18.67 5.17 -10.40
C LEU A 129 18.14 3.84 -10.94
N ASP A 130 18.74 3.33 -12.01
CA ASP A 130 18.44 2.00 -12.55
C ASP A 130 19.39 0.99 -11.89
N LEU A 131 18.85 -0.08 -11.30
CA LEU A 131 19.64 -1.17 -10.72
C LEU A 131 19.79 -2.32 -11.71
N PRO A 132 21.02 -2.78 -12.00
CA PRO A 132 21.24 -3.99 -12.78
C PRO A 132 20.98 -5.24 -11.92
N SER A 133 20.89 -6.41 -12.56
CA SER A 133 20.76 -7.69 -11.83
C SER A 133 21.87 -7.87 -10.80
N TYR A 134 21.60 -8.69 -9.78
CA TYR A 134 22.53 -9.02 -8.70
C TYR A 134 23.00 -7.77 -7.92
N THR A 135 22.10 -6.82 -7.68
CA THR A 135 22.44 -5.57 -6.98
C THR A 135 21.58 -5.42 -5.74
N SER A 136 22.22 -5.26 -4.59
CA SER A 136 21.58 -4.77 -3.38
C SER A 136 21.90 -3.28 -3.20
N LEU A 137 20.89 -2.44 -3.04
CA LEU A 137 21.05 -1.02 -2.76
C LEU A 137 20.41 -0.67 -1.42
N GLU A 138 21.20 -0.13 -0.52
CA GLU A 138 20.73 0.30 0.78
C GLU A 138 20.96 1.80 0.98
N VAL A 139 19.90 2.57 1.23
CA VAL A 139 19.98 4.02 1.39
C VAL A 139 19.78 4.39 2.85
N CYS A 140 20.89 4.61 3.56
CA CYS A 140 20.97 5.04 4.95
C CYS A 140 20.88 6.55 5.09
N GLY A 141 19.79 7.08 4.57
CA GLY A 141 19.41 8.49 4.60
C GLY A 141 18.11 8.67 3.84
N THR A 142 17.75 9.92 3.57
CA THR A 142 16.51 10.25 2.87
C THR A 142 16.82 10.82 1.49
N VAL A 143 16.14 10.30 0.47
CA VAL A 143 16.11 10.88 -0.87
C VAL A 143 14.96 11.87 -0.96
N ASP A 144 15.26 13.17 -1.08
CA ASP A 144 14.26 14.19 -1.33
C ASP A 144 14.06 14.44 -2.83
N VAL A 145 12.88 14.14 -3.34
CA VAL A 145 12.58 14.21 -4.77
C VAL A 145 11.99 15.55 -5.14
N THR A 146 12.70 16.29 -5.98
CA THR A 146 12.39 17.68 -6.34
C THR A 146 12.14 17.87 -7.84
N GLY A 147 11.43 18.95 -8.21
CA GLY A 147 11.14 19.27 -9.61
C GLY A 147 9.93 18.52 -10.17
N GLY A 148 9.82 18.50 -11.51
CA GLY A 148 8.67 17.91 -12.20
C GLY A 148 8.86 16.44 -12.55
N ALA A 149 7.89 15.61 -12.14
CA ALA A 149 7.79 14.22 -12.55
C ALA A 149 7.48 14.09 -14.05
N SER A 150 8.05 13.08 -14.71
CA SER A 150 7.75 12.77 -16.13
C SER A 150 7.97 11.29 -16.43
N GLY A 151 7.14 10.73 -17.32
CA GLY A 151 7.27 9.34 -17.78
C GLY A 151 7.34 8.31 -16.65
N ASP A 152 8.05 7.21 -16.86
CA ASP A 152 8.19 6.09 -15.91
C ASP A 152 9.44 6.25 -15.01
N ASN A 153 9.68 7.46 -14.50
CA ASN A 153 10.81 7.69 -13.60
C ASN A 153 10.50 7.19 -12.18
N ALA A 154 11.51 6.66 -11.50
CA ALA A 154 11.43 6.30 -10.09
C ALA A 154 12.67 6.74 -9.33
N VAL A 155 12.62 6.78 -8.00
CA VAL A 155 13.84 6.93 -7.19
C VAL A 155 14.75 5.74 -7.43
N VAL A 156 14.21 4.52 -7.26
CA VAL A 156 14.87 3.26 -7.59
C VAL A 156 14.05 2.52 -8.65
N ARG A 157 14.73 2.07 -9.71
CA ARG A 157 14.11 1.37 -10.84
C ARG A 157 14.83 0.06 -11.17
N ALA A 158 14.09 -1.02 -11.34
CA ALA A 158 14.59 -2.32 -11.74
C ALA A 158 13.75 -2.84 -12.92
N ARG A 159 14.34 -3.03 -14.10
CA ARG A 159 13.56 -3.40 -15.30
C ARG A 159 14.24 -4.49 -16.11
N GLY A 160 13.56 -5.62 -16.32
CA GLY A 160 14.15 -6.77 -17.02
C GLY A 160 15.39 -7.32 -16.32
N VAL A 161 15.40 -7.27 -14.99
CA VAL A 161 16.52 -7.68 -14.13
C VAL A 161 16.05 -8.67 -13.08
N HIS A 162 17.00 -9.36 -12.46
CA HIS A 162 16.73 -10.33 -11.42
C HIS A 162 17.73 -10.22 -10.26
N ASP A 163 17.43 -10.85 -9.13
CA ASP A 163 18.28 -10.83 -7.93
C ASP A 163 18.59 -9.38 -7.46
N VAL A 164 17.56 -8.54 -7.34
CA VAL A 164 17.70 -7.14 -6.90
C VAL A 164 17.09 -6.95 -5.52
N ALA A 165 17.85 -6.34 -4.62
CA ALA A 165 17.40 -6.02 -3.28
C ALA A 165 17.45 -4.51 -3.00
N VAL A 166 16.44 -4.00 -2.29
CA VAL A 166 16.43 -2.65 -1.70
C VAL A 166 16.09 -2.79 -0.22
N PRO A 167 17.07 -3.13 0.66
CA PRO A 167 16.77 -3.45 2.05
C PRO A 167 16.27 -2.25 2.86
N HIS A 168 16.74 -1.04 2.55
CA HIS A 168 16.31 0.19 3.21
C HIS A 168 16.21 1.34 2.21
N LEU A 169 15.09 2.05 2.23
CA LEU A 169 14.88 3.25 1.43
C LEU A 169 13.92 4.23 2.13
N SER A 170 14.35 5.47 2.32
CA SER A 170 13.48 6.57 2.77
C SER A 170 13.37 7.64 1.68
N VAL A 171 12.14 8.05 1.35
CA VAL A 171 11.85 9.02 0.28
C VAL A 171 10.89 10.10 0.76
N THR A 172 11.19 11.35 0.40
CA THR A 172 10.28 12.50 0.48
C THR A 172 10.07 13.16 -0.87
N GLY A 173 9.11 14.09 -0.95
CA GLY A 173 8.86 14.88 -2.15
C GLY A 173 7.81 14.25 -3.08
N ALA A 174 7.86 14.55 -4.37
CA ALA A 174 6.83 14.15 -5.34
C ALA A 174 7.46 13.38 -6.53
N PRO A 175 7.90 12.12 -6.31
CA PRO A 175 8.36 11.28 -7.41
C PRO A 175 7.21 10.94 -8.37
N TYR A 176 7.53 10.38 -9.53
CA TYR A 176 6.50 9.67 -10.31
C TYR A 176 6.21 8.31 -9.66
N PHE A 177 7.26 7.51 -9.44
CA PHE A 177 7.27 6.33 -8.57
C PHE A 177 8.33 6.46 -7.47
N GLY A 178 8.04 6.06 -6.24
CA GLY A 178 9.09 5.83 -5.24
C GLY A 178 10.00 4.69 -5.71
N VAL A 179 9.44 3.49 -5.85
CA VAL A 179 10.11 2.32 -6.42
C VAL A 179 9.35 1.83 -7.64
N PHE A 180 10.07 1.44 -8.69
CA PHE A 180 9.46 0.89 -9.89
C PHE A 180 10.18 -0.36 -10.41
N VAL A 181 9.46 -1.48 -10.38
CA VAL A 181 9.91 -2.76 -10.93
C VAL A 181 9.08 -3.10 -12.17
N ARG A 182 9.73 -3.49 -13.27
CA ARG A 182 9.04 -3.98 -14.48
C ARG A 182 9.69 -5.23 -15.06
N ASN A 183 8.91 -6.30 -15.22
CA ASN A 183 9.38 -7.61 -15.68
C ASN A 183 10.64 -8.07 -14.90
N GLY A 184 10.55 -8.05 -13.57
CA GLY A 184 11.63 -8.46 -12.66
C GLY A 184 11.45 -9.89 -12.14
N GLU A 185 12.51 -10.49 -11.62
CA GLU A 185 12.49 -11.80 -10.96
C GLU A 185 13.34 -11.76 -9.69
N ASP A 186 12.92 -12.41 -8.61
CA ASP A 186 13.67 -12.47 -7.34
C ASP A 186 14.02 -11.07 -6.82
N ILE A 187 12.97 -10.31 -6.48
CA ILE A 187 13.07 -8.91 -6.03
C ILE A 187 12.75 -8.84 -4.54
N HIS A 188 13.64 -8.23 -3.76
CA HIS A 188 13.42 -8.01 -2.32
C HIS A 188 13.37 -6.52 -2.00
N LEU A 189 12.28 -6.07 -1.40
CA LEU A 189 12.16 -4.73 -0.83
C LEU A 189 12.06 -4.91 0.70
N GLY A 190 13.02 -4.38 1.45
CA GLY A 190 13.01 -4.51 2.90
C GLY A 190 12.11 -3.46 3.54
N GLN A 191 12.72 -2.53 4.28
CA GLN A 191 12.04 -1.41 4.93
C GLN A 191 11.96 -0.19 4.03
N ILE A 192 10.76 0.11 3.53
CA ILE A 192 10.53 1.22 2.62
C ILE A 192 9.64 2.28 3.31
N ASP A 193 10.18 3.47 3.56
CA ASP A 193 9.47 4.62 4.17
C ASP A 193 9.29 5.74 3.14
N LEU A 194 8.07 5.89 2.62
CA LEU A 194 7.69 6.84 1.59
C LEU A 194 6.76 7.92 2.17
N ARG A 195 7.30 9.10 2.47
CA ARG A 195 6.54 10.27 2.96
C ARG A 195 6.41 11.29 1.86
N LEU A 196 5.45 11.06 0.97
CA LEU A 196 5.35 11.75 -0.31
C LEU A 196 4.40 12.95 -0.23
N SER A 197 4.48 13.81 -1.25
CA SER A 197 3.56 14.93 -1.49
C SER A 197 2.89 14.83 -2.87
N GLY A 198 3.01 13.68 -3.52
CA GLY A 198 2.47 13.37 -4.84
C GLY A 198 3.03 12.04 -5.36
N GLY A 199 2.65 11.66 -6.58
CA GLY A 199 3.14 10.42 -7.21
C GLY A 199 2.46 9.14 -6.72
N LEU A 200 3.08 8.01 -7.07
CA LEU A 200 2.71 6.66 -6.61
C LEU A 200 3.89 6.10 -5.78
N GLY A 201 3.60 5.37 -4.71
CA GLY A 201 4.65 4.81 -3.84
C GLY A 201 5.49 3.72 -4.53
N ILE A 202 4.98 2.50 -4.60
CA ILE A 202 5.67 1.36 -5.23
C ILE A 202 4.83 0.83 -6.40
N ARG A 203 5.43 0.73 -7.59
CA ARG A 203 4.84 0.10 -8.78
C ARG A 203 5.64 -1.15 -9.12
N ILE A 204 4.99 -2.30 -9.26
CA ILE A 204 5.59 -3.55 -9.71
C ILE A 204 4.72 -4.10 -10.85
N ASP A 205 5.22 -4.18 -12.07
CA ASP A 205 4.40 -4.63 -13.20
C ASP A 205 5.15 -5.47 -14.22
N ASN A 206 4.45 -5.99 -15.24
CA ASN A 206 5.07 -6.69 -16.38
C ASN A 206 4.80 -6.02 -17.73
N HIS A 207 4.68 -4.68 -17.77
CA HIS A 207 4.18 -4.01 -18.97
C HIS A 207 5.17 -3.95 -20.14
N SER A 208 6.43 -4.37 -19.97
CA SER A 208 7.34 -4.49 -21.12
C SER A 208 7.10 -5.78 -21.90
N ASP A 209 6.67 -6.85 -21.23
CA ASP A 209 6.18 -8.07 -21.84
C ASP A 209 5.09 -8.71 -20.97
N ARG A 210 3.84 -8.63 -21.42
CA ARG A 210 2.67 -9.14 -20.68
C ARG A 210 2.60 -10.67 -20.64
N SER A 211 3.39 -11.37 -21.45
CA SER A 211 3.46 -12.83 -21.43
C SER A 211 4.39 -13.37 -20.34
N GLU A 212 5.28 -12.53 -19.81
CA GLU A 212 6.23 -12.88 -18.76
C GLU A 212 5.90 -12.10 -17.48
N PRO A 213 5.29 -12.72 -16.45
CA PRO A 213 5.00 -12.03 -15.20
C PRO A 213 6.29 -11.59 -14.50
N THR A 214 6.21 -10.47 -13.79
CA THR A 214 7.19 -10.17 -12.74
C THR A 214 6.98 -11.19 -11.63
N ARG A 215 8.04 -11.83 -11.14
CA ARG A 215 7.90 -13.00 -10.27
C ARG A 215 8.78 -12.96 -9.03
N ASN A 216 8.37 -13.72 -8.01
CA ASN A 216 9.10 -13.89 -6.75
C ASN A 216 9.50 -12.54 -6.13
N VAL A 217 8.50 -11.76 -5.73
CA VAL A 217 8.72 -10.47 -5.10
C VAL A 217 8.41 -10.57 -3.62
N THR A 218 9.36 -10.19 -2.77
CA THR A 218 9.17 -10.06 -1.33
C THR A 218 9.23 -8.58 -0.94
N ILE A 219 8.29 -8.14 -0.11
CA ILE A 219 8.25 -6.82 0.50
C ILE A 219 8.11 -6.99 2.01
N ASP A 220 9.12 -6.64 2.79
CA ASP A 220 9.04 -6.82 4.24
C ASP A 220 8.04 -5.84 4.85
N ASP A 221 8.33 -4.54 4.79
CA ASP A 221 7.48 -3.49 5.37
C ASP A 221 7.49 -2.21 4.53
N VAL A 222 6.30 -1.68 4.26
CA VAL A 222 6.12 -0.39 3.59
C VAL A 222 5.32 0.54 4.47
N TYR A 223 5.90 1.69 4.80
CA TYR A 223 5.13 2.86 5.21
C TYR A 223 5.00 3.81 4.01
N VAL A 224 3.78 4.22 3.67
CA VAL A 224 3.54 5.14 2.56
C VAL A 224 2.47 6.18 2.90
N SER A 225 2.78 7.45 2.62
CA SER A 225 1.83 8.54 2.83
C SER A 225 1.87 9.62 1.77
N GLY A 226 0.75 10.34 1.63
CA GLY A 226 0.65 11.56 0.81
C GLY A 226 0.83 11.36 -0.70
N THR A 227 0.60 10.15 -1.20
CA THR A 227 0.63 9.86 -2.64
C THR A 227 -0.52 10.55 -3.37
N GLY A 228 -0.26 11.01 -4.60
CA GLY A 228 -1.31 11.46 -5.52
C GLY A 228 -2.00 10.29 -6.25
N ASN A 229 -1.67 9.06 -5.88
CA ASN A 229 -2.06 7.81 -6.53
C ASN A 229 -2.04 6.67 -5.48
N HIS A 230 -1.78 5.43 -5.87
CA HIS A 230 -1.66 4.25 -5.00
C HIS A 230 -0.46 4.32 -4.05
N GLY A 231 -0.57 3.65 -2.91
CA GLY A 231 0.56 3.35 -2.03
C GLY A 231 1.46 2.29 -2.65
N VAL A 232 0.96 1.06 -2.75
CA VAL A 232 1.61 -0.06 -3.45
C VAL A 232 0.66 -0.60 -4.51
N GLU A 233 1.15 -0.79 -5.73
CA GLU A 233 0.40 -1.38 -6.84
C GLU A 233 1.22 -2.44 -7.57
N THR A 234 0.65 -3.64 -7.69
CA THR A 234 1.14 -4.69 -8.58
C THR A 234 0.32 -4.74 -9.87
N TYR A 235 0.91 -5.14 -10.99
CA TYR A 235 0.17 -5.42 -12.22
C TYR A 235 0.84 -6.48 -13.11
N GLY A 236 0.36 -7.72 -13.03
CA GLY A 236 0.91 -8.86 -13.77
C GLY A 236 2.08 -9.49 -13.00
N VAL A 237 1.81 -9.89 -11.77
CA VAL A 237 2.80 -10.42 -10.80
C VAL A 237 2.43 -11.84 -10.39
N ASP A 238 3.42 -12.72 -10.32
CA ASP A 238 3.26 -14.11 -9.89
C ASP A 238 4.25 -14.47 -8.77
N GLY A 239 3.76 -14.80 -7.59
CA GLY A 239 4.63 -15.00 -6.42
C GLY A 239 4.95 -13.68 -5.76
N LEU A 240 4.12 -13.28 -4.80
CA LEU A 240 4.26 -12.05 -4.02
C LEU A 240 4.15 -12.38 -2.53
N ASP A 241 5.11 -11.92 -1.74
CA ASP A 241 5.07 -12.03 -0.29
C ASP A 241 5.20 -10.62 0.30
N ILE A 242 4.25 -10.21 1.11
CA ILE A 242 4.25 -8.89 1.77
C ILE A 242 4.06 -9.08 3.26
N GLY A 243 4.97 -8.55 4.09
CA GLY A 243 4.74 -8.46 5.53
C GLY A 243 3.65 -7.43 5.86
N THR A 244 3.98 -6.14 5.76
CA THR A 244 3.06 -5.05 6.12
C THR A 244 3.02 -3.93 5.09
N VAL A 245 1.82 -3.43 4.78
CA VAL A 245 1.61 -2.12 4.14
C VAL A 245 0.87 -1.20 5.10
N VAL A 246 1.54 -0.16 5.58
CA VAL A 246 0.96 0.95 6.33
C VAL A 246 0.75 2.13 5.39
N ALA A 247 -0.50 2.39 5.00
CA ALA A 247 -0.88 3.46 4.09
C ALA A 247 -1.60 4.60 4.83
N ARG A 248 -1.17 5.85 4.62
CA ARG A 248 -1.81 7.04 5.23
C ARG A 248 -2.10 8.09 4.16
N ASP A 249 -3.36 8.47 4.01
CA ASP A 249 -3.78 9.53 3.09
C ASP A 249 -3.30 9.32 1.64
N THR A 250 -3.33 8.08 1.16
CA THR A 250 -3.09 7.78 -0.25
C THR A 250 -4.31 8.20 -1.08
N ALA A 251 -4.09 8.91 -2.20
CA ALA A 251 -5.23 9.42 -2.99
C ALA A 251 -6.09 8.29 -3.57
N TYR A 252 -5.50 7.12 -3.86
CA TYR A 252 -6.20 5.91 -4.31
C TYR A 252 -6.02 4.76 -3.29
N SER A 253 -5.72 3.55 -3.74
CA SER A 253 -5.61 2.41 -2.81
C SER A 253 -4.36 2.46 -1.94
N GLY A 254 -4.45 1.91 -0.73
CA GLY A 254 -3.27 1.60 0.10
C GLY A 254 -2.44 0.52 -0.58
N LEU A 255 -3.05 -0.66 -0.76
CA LEU A 255 -2.54 -1.75 -1.58
C LEU A 255 -3.53 -2.09 -2.71
N LEU A 256 -3.03 -2.15 -3.95
CA LEU A 256 -3.75 -2.64 -5.11
C LEU A 256 -3.03 -3.87 -5.67
N LEU A 257 -3.69 -5.03 -5.56
CA LEU A 257 -3.32 -6.22 -6.30
C LEU A 257 -4.10 -6.25 -7.61
N ASN A 258 -3.38 -6.15 -8.72
CA ASN A 258 -3.98 -6.09 -10.03
C ASN A 258 -3.32 -7.16 -10.90
N ASP A 259 -4.13 -8.07 -11.46
CA ASP A 259 -3.64 -9.24 -12.23
C ASP A 259 -2.47 -9.95 -11.51
N THR A 260 -2.62 -10.19 -10.20
CA THR A 260 -1.61 -10.84 -9.36
C THR A 260 -2.06 -12.25 -8.98
N THR A 261 -1.15 -13.20 -8.99
CA THR A 261 -1.38 -14.60 -8.58
C THR A 261 -0.34 -15.02 -7.54
N ASN A 262 -0.70 -16.02 -6.73
CA ASN A 262 0.19 -16.62 -5.74
C ASN A 262 0.77 -15.57 -4.79
N ALA A 263 -0.12 -14.91 -4.03
CA ALA A 263 0.27 -13.83 -3.11
C ALA A 263 -0.07 -14.16 -1.65
N ASP A 264 0.87 -13.88 -0.76
CA ASP A 264 0.66 -13.83 0.68
C ASP A 264 0.90 -12.39 1.16
N VAL A 265 -0.03 -11.85 1.95
CA VAL A 265 0.03 -10.50 2.50
C VAL A 265 -0.30 -10.60 3.98
N GLY A 266 0.63 -10.25 4.86
CA GLY A 266 0.39 -10.21 6.31
C GLY A 266 -0.68 -9.19 6.68
N THR A 267 -0.35 -7.90 6.57
CA THR A 267 -1.25 -6.82 7.01
C THR A 267 -1.33 -5.67 6.02
N VAL A 268 -2.55 -5.20 5.76
CA VAL A 268 -2.83 -3.90 5.14
C VAL A 268 -3.47 -3.01 6.19
N ASP A 269 -2.72 -2.04 6.72
CA ASP A 269 -3.22 -1.02 7.63
C ASP A 269 -3.33 0.30 6.88
N ALA A 270 -4.57 0.76 6.60
CA ALA A 270 -4.80 2.01 5.90
C ALA A 270 -5.71 2.99 6.65
N GLU A 271 -5.28 4.25 6.68
CA GLU A 271 -6.11 5.38 7.12
C GLU A 271 -6.23 6.40 6.00
N GLY A 272 -7.46 6.84 5.71
CA GLY A 272 -7.72 7.87 4.70
C GLY A 272 -7.51 7.46 3.24
N ALA A 273 -7.09 6.22 2.97
CA ALA A 273 -6.84 5.71 1.62
C ALA A 273 -8.09 5.81 0.73
N GLY A 274 -7.95 6.47 -0.41
CA GLY A 274 -9.01 6.58 -1.42
C GLY A 274 -10.14 7.52 -1.04
N THR A 275 -9.95 8.42 -0.08
CA THR A 275 -10.98 9.37 0.39
C THR A 275 -11.63 10.12 -0.78
N GLY A 276 -12.96 10.08 -0.85
CA GLY A 276 -13.74 10.74 -1.91
C GLY A 276 -13.66 10.06 -3.28
N THR A 277 -13.13 8.84 -3.36
CA THR A 277 -12.96 8.09 -4.62
C THR A 277 -13.68 6.73 -4.61
N GLY A 278 -13.50 5.97 -5.70
CA GLY A 278 -13.93 4.57 -5.83
C GLY A 278 -12.94 3.53 -5.26
N TYR A 279 -11.78 3.95 -4.75
CA TYR A 279 -10.71 3.05 -4.30
C TYR A 279 -10.89 2.60 -2.84
N ALA A 280 -9.94 1.79 -2.35
CA ALA A 280 -10.04 1.06 -1.09
C ALA A 280 -8.68 0.92 -0.40
N ALA A 281 -8.68 0.72 0.92
CA ALA A 281 -7.49 0.32 1.67
C ALA A 281 -6.77 -0.85 0.99
N PHE A 282 -7.52 -1.93 0.73
CA PHE A 282 -7.08 -3.08 -0.05
C PHE A 282 -7.98 -3.29 -1.26
N ARG A 283 -7.39 -3.36 -2.46
CA ARG A 283 -8.13 -3.56 -3.71
C ARG A 283 -7.56 -4.71 -4.53
N MET A 284 -8.46 -5.52 -5.09
CA MET A 284 -8.17 -6.56 -6.07
C MET A 284 -8.84 -6.21 -7.41
N ALA A 285 -8.08 -6.21 -8.52
CA ALA A 285 -8.59 -5.79 -9.82
C ALA A 285 -8.03 -6.61 -11.01
N ASN A 286 -8.77 -6.55 -12.13
CA ASN A 286 -8.37 -7.04 -13.45
C ASN A 286 -7.87 -8.49 -13.43
N ARG A 287 -8.74 -9.43 -13.05
CA ARG A 287 -8.42 -10.87 -13.00
C ARG A 287 -7.37 -11.26 -11.98
N ASN A 288 -7.21 -10.46 -10.93
CA ASN A 288 -6.42 -10.85 -9.77
C ASN A 288 -6.89 -12.21 -9.23
N GLY A 289 -5.95 -13.11 -8.95
CA GLY A 289 -6.18 -14.47 -8.45
C GLY A 289 -6.67 -15.47 -9.51
N ARG A 290 -6.77 -15.09 -10.79
CA ARG A 290 -7.17 -16.01 -11.86
C ARG A 290 -5.99 -16.89 -12.28
N VAL A 291 -6.16 -18.21 -12.23
CA VAL A 291 -5.17 -19.20 -12.73
C VAL A 291 -5.83 -20.04 -13.82
N GLY A 292 -5.31 -19.94 -15.04
CA GLY A 292 -6.00 -20.51 -16.21
C GLY A 292 -7.40 -19.91 -16.34
N ASP A 293 -8.44 -20.75 -16.30
CA ASP A 293 -9.84 -20.31 -16.38
C ASP A 293 -10.60 -20.35 -15.03
N SER A 294 -9.91 -20.59 -13.93
CA SER A 294 -10.50 -20.69 -12.59
C SER A 294 -9.89 -19.70 -11.60
N TYR A 295 -10.47 -19.65 -10.40
CA TYR A 295 -10.02 -18.84 -9.26
C TYR A 295 -9.71 -19.78 -8.10
N PRO A 296 -8.66 -20.61 -8.16
CA PRO A 296 -8.24 -21.38 -7.00
C PRO A 296 -7.87 -20.42 -5.87
N GLU A 297 -7.95 -20.88 -4.63
CA GLU A 297 -7.39 -20.11 -3.52
C GLU A 297 -5.87 -20.01 -3.69
N ASN A 298 -5.40 -18.81 -4.03
CA ASN A 298 -3.98 -18.51 -4.24
C ASN A 298 -3.59 -17.10 -3.81
N ILE A 299 -4.51 -16.34 -3.21
CA ILE A 299 -4.26 -15.07 -2.56
C ILE A 299 -4.67 -15.22 -1.10
N ARG A 300 -3.74 -14.99 -0.17
CA ARG A 300 -4.02 -14.96 1.27
C ARG A 300 -3.67 -13.60 1.83
N VAL A 301 -4.58 -13.03 2.61
CA VAL A 301 -4.37 -11.77 3.32
C VAL A 301 -4.68 -12.00 4.79
N GLY A 302 -3.69 -11.83 5.66
CA GLY A 302 -3.86 -12.02 7.10
C GLY A 302 -4.84 -11.00 7.69
N GLU A 303 -4.62 -9.71 7.45
CA GLU A 303 -5.46 -8.67 8.03
C GLU A 303 -5.60 -7.42 7.16
N VAL A 304 -6.83 -6.90 7.11
CA VAL A 304 -7.10 -5.57 6.53
C VAL A 304 -7.71 -4.66 7.60
N VAL A 305 -6.96 -3.65 8.00
CA VAL A 305 -7.41 -2.55 8.86
C VAL A 305 -7.68 -1.33 7.99
N ALA A 306 -8.90 -0.78 8.10
CA ALA A 306 -9.28 0.43 7.38
C ALA A 306 -9.96 1.44 8.31
N ARG A 307 -9.48 2.68 8.27
CA ARG A 307 -10.03 3.83 9.02
C ARG A 307 -10.33 4.98 8.06
N GLY A 308 -11.59 5.39 7.97
CA GLY A 308 -11.96 6.43 7.02
C GLY A 308 -11.79 5.98 5.57
N GLY A 309 -11.38 6.89 4.69
CA GLY A 309 -11.04 6.54 3.30
C GLY A 309 -12.25 6.30 2.40
N GLY A 310 -11.99 5.71 1.23
CA GLY A 310 -13.01 5.34 0.25
C GLY A 310 -13.77 4.09 0.65
N ARG A 311 -13.06 2.96 0.75
CA ARG A 311 -13.57 1.62 1.13
C ARG A 311 -12.51 0.89 1.94
N GLY A 312 -12.89 -0.15 2.67
CA GLY A 312 -11.93 -1.06 3.28
C GLY A 312 -11.42 -2.06 2.24
N VAL A 313 -12.29 -2.96 1.79
CA VAL A 313 -11.96 -3.98 0.77
C VAL A 313 -12.73 -3.72 -0.51
N PHE A 314 -12.06 -3.77 -1.66
CA PHE A 314 -12.71 -3.71 -2.96
C PHE A 314 -12.19 -4.76 -3.92
N CYS A 315 -13.04 -5.72 -4.26
CA CYS A 315 -12.78 -6.69 -5.31
C CYS A 315 -13.60 -6.34 -6.55
N VAL A 316 -12.95 -6.32 -7.72
CA VAL A 316 -13.60 -5.89 -8.97
C VAL A 316 -12.97 -6.49 -10.22
N SER A 317 -13.70 -6.41 -11.35
CA SER A 317 -13.19 -6.71 -12.69
C SER A 317 -12.67 -8.14 -12.80
N GLU A 318 -13.55 -9.08 -12.52
CA GLU A 318 -13.28 -10.51 -12.58
C GLU A 318 -12.19 -10.97 -11.61
N SER A 319 -12.11 -10.44 -10.39
CA SER A 319 -11.05 -10.80 -9.44
C SER A 319 -11.51 -11.83 -8.41
N GLY A 320 -10.59 -12.55 -7.79
CA GLY A 320 -10.97 -13.68 -6.96
C GLY A 320 -9.82 -14.48 -6.35
N GLY A 321 -10.12 -15.72 -5.99
CA GLY A 321 -9.14 -16.70 -5.50
C GLY A 321 -8.51 -16.31 -4.16
N ALA A 322 -9.27 -15.56 -3.35
CA ALA A 322 -8.73 -14.82 -2.21
C ALA A 322 -9.39 -15.20 -0.89
N VAL A 323 -8.57 -15.34 0.15
CA VAL A 323 -9.01 -15.44 1.54
C VAL A 323 -8.44 -14.28 2.33
N ILE A 324 -9.32 -13.53 3.00
CA ILE A 324 -8.93 -12.52 3.99
C ILE A 324 -9.28 -13.07 5.37
N ASP A 325 -8.27 -13.30 6.21
CA ASP A 325 -8.44 -13.97 7.49
C ASP A 325 -9.12 -13.06 8.51
N ARG A 326 -8.65 -11.81 8.61
CA ARG A 326 -9.20 -10.79 9.51
C ARG A 326 -9.50 -9.47 8.82
N VAL A 327 -10.58 -8.81 9.26
CA VAL A 327 -10.89 -7.43 8.84
C VAL A 327 -11.29 -6.58 10.03
N ASP A 328 -10.82 -5.33 10.06
CA ASP A 328 -11.30 -4.30 10.98
C ASP A 328 -11.50 -3.00 10.20
N ILE A 329 -12.74 -2.73 9.81
CA ILE A 329 -13.10 -1.64 8.90
C ILE A 329 -14.06 -0.69 9.60
N ALA A 330 -13.73 0.59 9.66
CA ALA A 330 -14.57 1.59 10.30
C ALA A 330 -14.55 2.94 9.57
N GLY A 331 -15.72 3.58 9.49
CA GLY A 331 -15.83 4.98 9.08
C GLY A 331 -15.57 5.28 7.60
N THR A 332 -15.67 4.30 6.71
CA THR A 332 -15.44 4.49 5.27
C THR A 332 -16.47 5.44 4.65
N GLY A 333 -16.04 6.27 3.70
CA GLY A 333 -16.93 7.22 3.00
C GLY A 333 -17.82 6.57 1.91
N GLY A 334 -17.41 5.41 1.39
CA GLY A 334 -18.21 4.54 0.52
C GLY A 334 -18.54 3.22 1.22
N ASN A 335 -18.78 2.16 0.43
CA ASN A 335 -18.95 0.81 0.96
C ASN A 335 -17.78 0.42 1.86
N ALA A 336 -18.05 -0.15 3.03
CA ALA A 336 -17.00 -0.76 3.85
C ALA A 336 -16.31 -1.88 3.06
N MET A 337 -17.11 -2.68 2.35
CA MET A 337 -16.61 -3.65 1.38
C MET A 337 -17.48 -3.66 0.13
N LEU A 338 -16.85 -3.71 -1.04
CA LEU A 338 -17.54 -3.95 -2.31
C LEU A 338 -16.94 -5.17 -2.99
N LEU A 339 -17.75 -6.19 -3.22
CA LEU A 339 -17.38 -7.43 -3.92
C LEU A 339 -18.16 -7.48 -5.23
N GLU A 340 -17.61 -6.89 -6.28
CA GLU A 340 -18.30 -6.66 -7.55
C GLU A 340 -17.71 -7.49 -8.69
N ASN A 341 -18.46 -8.47 -9.20
CA ASN A 341 -17.95 -9.48 -10.15
C ASN A 341 -16.71 -10.20 -9.60
N CYS A 342 -16.87 -10.74 -8.39
CA CYS A 342 -15.83 -11.45 -7.64
C CYS A 342 -16.08 -12.94 -7.59
N TYR A 343 -15.01 -13.73 -7.54
CA TYR A 343 -15.06 -15.17 -7.71
C TYR A 343 -14.22 -15.92 -6.67
N ASN A 344 -14.80 -16.86 -5.94
CA ASN A 344 -14.08 -17.63 -4.92
C ASN A 344 -13.35 -16.71 -3.91
N VAL A 345 -14.13 -15.92 -3.16
CA VAL A 345 -13.61 -14.96 -2.16
C VAL A 345 -14.18 -15.30 -0.79
N THR A 346 -13.31 -15.51 0.20
CA THR A 346 -13.70 -15.63 1.61
C THR A 346 -13.24 -14.41 2.38
N ILE A 347 -14.15 -13.79 3.12
CA ILE A 347 -13.88 -12.65 4.00
C ILE A 347 -14.10 -13.06 5.44
N ALA A 348 -13.16 -12.64 6.30
CA ALA A 348 -13.15 -12.92 7.73
C ALA A 348 -13.16 -14.42 8.01
N ALA A 349 -12.21 -15.14 7.39
CA ALA A 349 -12.06 -16.57 7.60
C ALA A 349 -11.90 -16.91 9.09
N GLU A 350 -11.21 -16.05 9.84
CA GLU A 350 -11.03 -16.15 11.29
C GLU A 350 -12.02 -15.27 12.07
N SER A 351 -12.04 -13.96 11.79
CA SER A 351 -12.90 -12.99 12.48
C SER A 351 -12.94 -11.64 11.78
N GLY A 352 -13.89 -10.76 12.13
CA GLY A 352 -13.75 -9.36 11.75
C GLY A 352 -14.82 -8.43 12.30
N SER A 353 -14.57 -7.13 12.18
CA SER A 353 -15.50 -6.06 12.53
C SER A 353 -15.70 -5.09 11.37
N VAL A 354 -16.95 -4.72 11.13
CA VAL A 354 -17.31 -3.62 10.23
C VAL A 354 -18.22 -2.66 10.97
N SER A 355 -17.73 -1.43 11.16
CA SER A 355 -18.49 -0.34 11.74
C SER A 355 -18.83 0.69 10.67
N GLY A 356 -20.07 1.16 10.69
CA GLY A 356 -20.62 2.13 9.74
C GLY A 356 -19.80 3.42 9.54
N PRO A 357 -20.18 4.24 8.54
CA PRO A 357 -21.46 4.19 7.82
C PRO A 357 -21.45 3.35 6.53
N GLY A 358 -20.31 2.79 6.13
CA GLY A 358 -20.20 2.04 4.89
C GLY A 358 -20.85 0.66 4.96
N ASP A 359 -21.58 0.27 3.91
CA ASP A 359 -22.18 -1.05 3.78
C ASP A 359 -21.21 -2.10 3.21
N ILE A 360 -21.43 -3.36 3.55
CA ILE A 360 -20.88 -4.52 2.87
C ILE A 360 -21.81 -4.85 1.69
N ARG A 361 -21.29 -4.82 0.47
CA ARG A 361 -22.09 -5.04 -0.74
C ARG A 361 -21.47 -6.08 -1.66
N ILE A 362 -22.23 -7.13 -1.94
CA ILE A 362 -22.00 -8.06 -3.04
C ILE A 362 -22.78 -7.53 -4.25
N ALA A 363 -22.09 -7.35 -5.37
CA ALA A 363 -22.64 -6.73 -6.56
C ALA A 363 -22.12 -7.37 -7.83
N SER A 364 -22.69 -7.00 -8.96
CA SER A 364 -22.22 -7.38 -10.28
C SER A 364 -22.62 -6.30 -11.29
N ARG A 365 -21.72 -6.01 -12.21
CA ARG A 365 -21.99 -5.25 -13.43
C ARG A 365 -22.29 -6.23 -14.56
N GLU A 366 -23.19 -5.82 -15.47
CA GLU A 366 -23.67 -6.66 -16.58
C GLU A 366 -22.58 -7.00 -17.61
N GLU A 367 -21.45 -6.29 -17.60
CA GLU A 367 -20.32 -6.53 -18.49
C GLU A 367 -19.49 -7.77 -18.14
N PHE A 368 -19.69 -8.36 -16.95
CA PHE A 368 -18.99 -9.57 -16.48
C PHE A 368 -20.00 -10.59 -15.92
N PRO A 369 -19.61 -11.87 -15.79
CA PRO A 369 -20.41 -12.85 -15.05
C PRO A 369 -20.72 -12.38 -13.64
N VAL A 370 -21.89 -12.77 -13.12
CA VAL A 370 -22.30 -12.43 -11.75
C VAL A 370 -21.30 -12.95 -10.73
N SER A 371 -21.12 -12.21 -9.63
CA SER A 371 -20.31 -12.63 -8.49
C SER A 371 -20.72 -14.03 -8.04
N ARG A 372 -19.74 -14.87 -7.73
CA ARG A 372 -20.02 -16.24 -7.31
C ARG A 372 -18.98 -16.80 -6.36
N ASP A 373 -19.37 -17.83 -5.62
CA ASP A 373 -18.52 -18.54 -4.67
C ASP A 373 -17.95 -17.57 -3.61
N ILE A 374 -18.80 -16.73 -3.01
CA ILE A 374 -18.38 -15.75 -2.01
C ILE A 374 -18.85 -16.19 -0.63
N THR A 375 -17.94 -16.18 0.35
CA THR A 375 -18.25 -16.44 1.75
C THR A 375 -17.97 -15.19 2.59
N LEU A 376 -18.99 -14.68 3.27
CA LEU A 376 -18.89 -13.65 4.30
C LEU A 376 -19.22 -14.27 5.66
N GLN A 377 -18.25 -14.35 6.56
CA GLN A 377 -18.44 -15.05 7.83
C GLN A 377 -17.74 -14.39 9.02
N ASN A 378 -18.16 -14.77 10.23
CA ASN A 378 -17.51 -14.39 11.49
C ASN A 378 -17.36 -12.86 11.69
N LEU A 379 -18.25 -12.06 11.11
CA LEU A 379 -18.25 -10.61 11.23
C LEU A 379 -19.15 -10.13 12.38
N THR A 380 -18.68 -9.14 13.13
CA THR A 380 -19.56 -8.20 13.85
C THR A 380 -19.79 -6.99 12.97
N VAL A 381 -21.05 -6.77 12.57
CA VAL A 381 -21.46 -5.65 11.70
C VAL A 381 -22.31 -4.69 12.52
N THR A 382 -21.81 -3.47 12.70
CA THR A 382 -22.41 -2.44 13.55
C THR A 382 -22.74 -1.19 12.73
N ASP A 383 -23.97 -0.67 12.84
CA ASP A 383 -24.45 0.52 12.12
C ASP A 383 -24.22 0.47 10.59
N SER A 384 -24.41 -0.71 9.99
CA SER A 384 -24.11 -0.98 8.58
C SER A 384 -25.12 -1.98 7.99
N ALA A 385 -24.89 -2.46 6.78
CA ALA A 385 -25.70 -3.49 6.14
C ALA A 385 -24.86 -4.48 5.34
N ILE A 386 -25.35 -5.72 5.25
CA ILE A 386 -24.91 -6.69 4.25
C ILE A 386 -25.97 -6.75 3.16
N THR A 387 -25.59 -6.38 1.93
CA THR A 387 -26.50 -6.34 0.78
C THR A 387 -25.96 -7.13 -0.39
N GLU A 388 -26.84 -7.82 -1.11
CA GLU A 388 -26.53 -8.51 -2.35
C GLU A 388 -27.46 -8.01 -3.46
N ARG A 389 -26.90 -7.35 -4.47
CA ARG A 389 -27.69 -6.90 -5.63
C ARG A 389 -26.83 -6.62 -6.87
N PRO A 390 -27.08 -7.30 -8.02
CA PRO A 390 -28.01 -8.44 -8.19
C PRO A 390 -27.58 -9.69 -7.40
N CYS A 391 -28.43 -10.72 -7.36
CA CYS A 391 -28.07 -12.01 -6.76
C CYS A 391 -26.88 -12.62 -7.51
N GLY A 392 -25.89 -13.10 -6.76
CA GLY A 392 -24.80 -13.92 -7.24
C GLY A 392 -25.15 -15.41 -7.26
N GLU A 393 -24.14 -16.24 -7.48
CA GLU A 393 -24.25 -17.70 -7.43
C GLU A 393 -23.41 -18.25 -6.28
N ASN A 394 -23.94 -19.19 -5.49
CA ASN A 394 -23.21 -19.79 -4.37
C ASN A 394 -22.65 -18.74 -3.37
N ILE A 395 -23.52 -17.84 -2.92
CA ILE A 395 -23.20 -16.83 -1.91
C ILE A 395 -23.53 -17.39 -0.52
N THR A 396 -22.56 -17.35 0.39
CA THR A 396 -22.72 -17.83 1.77
C THR A 396 -22.50 -16.67 2.73
N VAL A 397 -23.54 -16.35 3.52
CA VAL A 397 -23.47 -15.32 4.57
C VAL A 397 -23.86 -15.95 5.90
N THR A 398 -22.87 -16.30 6.74
CA THR A 398 -23.05 -17.14 7.92
C THR A 398 -22.24 -16.65 9.11
N GLY A 399 -22.62 -17.01 10.34
CA GLY A 399 -21.82 -16.70 11.54
C GLY A 399 -21.63 -15.20 11.85
N ASN A 400 -22.42 -14.32 11.24
CA ASN A 400 -22.31 -12.86 11.43
C ASN A 400 -23.24 -12.38 12.54
N THR A 401 -22.74 -11.51 13.41
CA THR A 401 -23.50 -10.77 14.43
C THR A 401 -23.86 -9.41 13.87
N LEU A 402 -25.15 -9.05 13.90
CA LEU A 402 -25.66 -7.78 13.39
C LEU A 402 -26.13 -6.90 14.54
N GLU A 403 -25.53 -5.72 14.67
CA GLU A 403 -25.86 -4.72 15.69
C GLU A 403 -26.34 -3.45 15.02
N ASN A 404 -27.61 -3.08 15.25
CA ASN A 404 -28.27 -1.98 14.52
C ASN A 404 -28.04 -2.03 12.99
N SER A 405 -27.99 -3.25 12.46
CA SER A 405 -27.59 -3.53 11.09
C SER A 405 -28.62 -4.41 10.39
N SER A 406 -28.62 -4.38 9.06
CA SER A 406 -29.55 -5.15 8.24
C SER A 406 -28.83 -6.15 7.34
N ARG A 407 -29.56 -7.20 6.92
CA ARG A 407 -29.11 -8.17 5.94
C ARG A 407 -30.19 -8.37 4.89
N ASP A 408 -29.86 -8.05 3.64
CA ASP A 408 -30.70 -8.23 2.46
C ASP A 408 -29.88 -8.96 1.39
N VAL A 409 -29.94 -10.29 1.45
CA VAL A 409 -29.20 -11.21 0.58
C VAL A 409 -30.17 -12.19 -0.07
N CYS A 410 -29.77 -12.73 -1.22
CA CYS A 410 -30.50 -13.81 -1.86
C CYS A 410 -30.18 -15.14 -1.15
#